data_AF-A0AAZ3RSI9-F1
#
_entry.id   AF-A0AAZ3RSI9-F1
#
_cell.length_a   1.000
_cell.length_b   1.000
_cell.length_c   1.000
_cell.angle_alpha   90.00
_cell.angle_beta   90.00
_cell.angle_gamma   90.00
#
_symmetry.space_group_name_H-M   'P 1'
#
loop_
_entity.id
_entity.type
_entity.pdbx_description
1 polymer ?
#
loop_
_entity_poly.entity_id
_entity_poly.type
_entity_poly.pdbx_seq_one_letter_code
_entity_poly.pdbx_strand_id
1 'polypeptide(L)'
;MPLSTALIPLALFIGVATRSRGSDECVARNFGHGSVVCECNSTHCDSIGSDTLPALGQFLSFTSSKAGSRLQRGQGQVQKNSTGAVLRLTVVPYQKYQRIRGFGGAMTDSAAINILSLSPRTQDQLLRQYFSAQGIGYSVVRVPIASCDFSTHLYTYADSPGDYNLDNFTLSPEDTNMKIPLLQRAQALSPRPLSLLASAWSAPAWLKTNGALTGKGSLKGQPGGKEHKTWAKYYVRFLEEYAKYNLSFWAVTTGNEPSAGQMTNYSFQALGFTAEEQRDWVGLDLGPALHTSTHPHTHLLILDDNRLLLPHWAKVVLGDVRAGRYIHGVGVHWYLDTLVPAELSLGTTHHLYPEYYLFGTEACAGWSPSDRGVRLGSWERAEQYAHSIIQDLNHYVVGWTDWNLALDQGGGPNWVKNFVDSPIIVDHNRDIFYKQPTFYSMAHFRYCTVPPSIAWPTSVSSCGRGLREWVCPSVRKQNWKALPSSGQTGQWCLPSSTGCRQRSSLRCMILLWVSSPPVLQLTPCSHSLGTHSDCTGMEHTPLLPGPKHCHSPHYQVCYISTTTHSTPTTTRSPICCLLRTAYLIDNLQHRGLWHFWDQSLKCVCGLANTAKYVACSYVCCDYLH
;
A
#
# COMPACT_ATOMS: atom_id res chain seq x y z
N MET A 1 64.75 8.09 -61.74
CA MET A 1 64.54 6.97 -60.78
C MET A 1 63.96 7.53 -59.48
N PRO A 2 63.23 6.73 -58.68
CA PRO A 2 61.90 7.16 -58.26
C PRO A 2 61.79 7.78 -56.86
N LEU A 3 60.67 8.48 -56.63
CA LEU A 3 60.18 8.80 -55.29
C LEU A 3 59.89 7.51 -54.52
N SER A 4 60.38 7.41 -53.28
CA SER A 4 60.01 6.31 -52.37
C SER A 4 58.86 6.75 -51.48
N THR A 5 57.67 6.17 -51.68
CA THR A 5 56.47 6.47 -50.90
C THR A 5 56.52 5.84 -49.52
N ALA A 6 56.79 6.64 -48.49
CA ALA A 6 56.72 6.20 -47.10
C ALA A 6 55.26 6.07 -46.62
N LEU A 7 54.75 4.84 -46.59
CA LEU A 7 53.47 4.52 -45.96
C LEU A 7 53.61 4.61 -44.44
N ILE A 8 53.01 5.63 -43.83
CA ILE A 8 52.86 5.72 -42.37
C ILE A 8 51.67 4.85 -41.96
N PRO A 9 51.86 3.78 -41.15
CA PRO A 9 50.74 3.02 -40.63
C PRO A 9 50.00 3.86 -39.57
N LEU A 10 48.78 4.31 -39.89
CA LEU A 10 47.92 4.98 -38.93
C LEU A 10 47.47 3.98 -37.86
N ALA A 11 48.22 3.90 -36.76
CA ALA A 11 47.92 3.02 -35.65
C ALA A 11 46.60 3.42 -34.99
N LEU A 12 45.52 2.71 -35.37
CA LEU A 12 44.21 2.88 -34.76
C LEU A 12 44.29 2.39 -33.31
N PHE A 13 44.55 3.31 -32.38
CA PHE A 13 44.35 3.07 -30.95
C PHE A 13 42.86 2.89 -30.70
N ILE A 14 42.39 1.65 -30.87
CA ILE A 14 41.14 1.17 -30.29
C ILE A 14 41.35 1.20 -28.78
N GLY A 15 41.11 2.38 -28.20
CA GLY A 15 41.01 2.53 -26.76
C GLY A 15 39.90 1.62 -26.29
N VAL A 16 40.26 0.46 -25.73
CA VAL A 16 39.33 -0.41 -25.04
C VAL A 16 38.80 0.41 -23.87
N ALA A 17 37.63 1.01 -24.07
CA ALA A 17 36.89 1.69 -23.02
C ALA A 17 36.45 0.62 -22.02
N THR A 18 37.36 0.28 -21.11
CA THR A 18 37.06 -0.48 -19.90
C THR A 18 36.00 0.30 -19.16
N ARG A 19 34.73 -0.07 -19.36
CA ARG A 19 33.61 0.44 -18.57
C ARG A 19 34.02 0.30 -17.11
N SER A 20 34.29 1.43 -16.46
CA SER A 20 34.56 1.43 -15.04
C SER A 20 33.33 0.86 -14.35
N ARG A 21 33.47 -0.32 -13.75
CA ARG A 21 32.49 -0.83 -12.77
C ARG A 21 32.62 0.04 -11.51
N GLY A 22 32.18 1.29 -11.59
CA GLY A 22 31.64 1.97 -10.42
C GLY A 22 30.47 1.10 -9.98
N SER A 23 30.61 0.47 -8.82
CA SER A 23 29.78 -0.68 -8.50
C SER A 23 28.38 -0.23 -8.09
N ASP A 24 27.34 -0.77 -8.75
CA ASP A 24 25.95 -0.68 -8.30
C ASP A 24 25.70 -1.44 -6.96
N GLU A 25 26.76 -1.71 -6.19
CA GLU A 25 26.76 -2.53 -4.98
C GLU A 25 26.68 -1.66 -3.71
N CYS A 26 26.05 -2.24 -2.68
CA CYS A 26 25.88 -1.64 -1.36
C CYS A 26 27.22 -1.33 -0.69
N VAL A 27 27.52 -0.04 -0.45
CA VAL A 27 28.60 0.37 0.47
C VAL A 27 28.14 0.11 1.89
N ALA A 28 28.36 -1.13 2.34
CA ALA A 28 27.84 -1.63 3.61
C ALA A 28 28.45 -0.90 4.83
N ARG A 29 27.60 -0.42 5.73
CA ARG A 29 27.96 0.13 7.04
C ARG A 29 27.20 -0.60 8.14
N ASN A 30 27.90 -1.03 9.19
CA ASN A 30 27.32 -1.77 10.33
C ASN A 30 27.35 -0.89 11.58
N PHE A 31 26.17 -0.57 12.12
CA PHE A 31 26.00 0.22 13.35
C PHE A 31 25.65 -0.67 14.57
N GLY A 32 25.82 -1.98 14.47
CA GLY A 32 25.61 -2.94 15.56
C GLY A 32 24.17 -3.44 15.74
N HIS A 33 23.20 -2.92 14.98
CA HIS A 33 21.78 -3.27 15.14
C HIS A 33 21.33 -4.54 14.37
N GLY A 34 22.27 -5.40 14.00
CA GLY A 34 22.01 -6.78 13.55
C GLY A 34 22.09 -7.01 12.04
N SER A 35 22.24 -5.97 11.23
CA SER A 35 22.62 -6.03 9.81
C SER A 35 23.22 -4.67 9.38
N VAL A 36 23.44 -4.48 8.08
CA VAL A 36 24.06 -3.27 7.50
C VAL A 36 23.04 -2.33 6.87
N VAL A 37 23.37 -1.04 6.82
CA VAL A 37 22.78 -0.08 5.86
C VAL A 37 23.69 0.04 4.63
N CYS A 38 23.18 0.61 3.55
CA CYS A 38 23.98 0.99 2.38
C CYS A 38 24.17 2.50 2.36
N GLU A 39 25.42 2.95 2.36
CA GLU A 39 25.79 4.37 2.32
C GLU A 39 25.77 4.89 0.88
N CYS A 40 25.10 6.02 0.65
CA CYS A 40 24.95 6.67 -0.64
C CYS A 40 25.29 8.16 -0.55
N ASN A 41 25.90 8.72 -1.60
CA ASN A 41 26.35 10.11 -1.67
C ASN A 41 26.16 10.69 -3.09
N SER A 42 26.63 11.92 -3.33
CA SER A 42 26.55 12.63 -4.62
C SER A 42 27.21 11.94 -5.82
N THR A 43 27.98 10.87 -5.61
CA THR A 43 28.75 10.13 -6.64
C THR A 43 28.46 8.63 -6.69
N HIS A 44 27.94 8.03 -5.60
CA HIS A 44 27.74 6.59 -5.47
C HIS A 44 26.41 6.28 -4.77
N CYS A 45 25.63 5.35 -5.32
CA CYS A 45 24.56 4.66 -4.59
C CYS A 45 24.27 3.30 -5.26
N ASP A 46 23.91 2.29 -4.49
CA ASP A 46 23.54 0.98 -5.04
C ASP A 46 22.21 1.06 -5.83
N SER A 47 22.11 0.32 -6.92
CA SER A 47 20.94 0.33 -7.81
C SER A 47 20.41 -1.08 -8.08
N ILE A 48 19.15 -1.18 -8.50
CA ILE A 48 18.51 -2.47 -8.81
C ILE A 48 18.77 -2.88 -10.28
N GLY A 49 19.25 -1.94 -11.09
CA GLY A 49 19.41 -2.09 -12.54
C GLY A 49 18.08 -2.05 -13.28
N SER A 50 18.08 -2.56 -14.52
CA SER A 50 16.88 -2.67 -15.37
C SER A 50 16.41 -4.12 -15.49
N ASP A 51 15.11 -4.35 -15.27
CA ASP A 51 14.50 -5.67 -15.28
C ASP A 51 14.17 -6.15 -16.70
N THR A 52 15.19 -6.57 -17.43
CA THR A 52 15.00 -7.43 -18.60
C THR A 52 14.41 -8.76 -18.13
N LEU A 53 13.25 -9.14 -18.67
CA LEU A 53 12.59 -10.40 -18.35
C LEU A 53 13.52 -11.59 -18.65
N PRO A 54 13.50 -12.65 -17.82
CA PRO A 54 14.20 -13.89 -18.13
C PRO A 54 13.57 -14.58 -19.35
N ALA A 55 14.35 -15.39 -20.07
CA ALA A 55 13.82 -16.17 -21.19
C ALA A 55 12.77 -17.19 -20.71
N LEU A 56 11.85 -17.59 -21.58
CA LEU A 56 10.79 -18.56 -21.25
C LEU A 56 11.40 -19.86 -20.68
N GLY A 57 10.85 -20.31 -19.55
CA GLY A 57 11.41 -21.44 -18.79
C GLY A 57 12.53 -21.08 -17.82
N GLN A 58 12.85 -19.79 -17.65
CA GLN A 58 13.81 -19.29 -16.66
C GLN A 58 13.12 -18.37 -15.63
N PHE A 59 13.77 -18.16 -14.49
CA PHE A 59 13.32 -17.24 -13.46
C PHE A 59 14.46 -16.35 -12.96
N LEU A 60 14.10 -15.16 -12.46
CA LEU A 60 14.99 -14.30 -11.67
C LEU A 60 14.60 -14.39 -10.19
N SER A 61 15.61 -14.34 -9.32
CA SER A 61 15.42 -14.19 -7.88
C SER A 61 16.19 -12.97 -7.38
N PHE A 62 15.65 -12.30 -6.37
CA PHE A 62 16.33 -11.21 -5.67
C PHE A 62 16.41 -11.60 -4.20
N THR A 63 17.61 -11.55 -3.62
CA THR A 63 17.83 -12.02 -2.23
C THR A 63 18.34 -10.88 -1.35
N SER A 64 17.60 -10.59 -0.28
CA SER A 64 18.10 -9.75 0.83
C SER A 64 18.35 -10.63 2.05
N SER A 65 19.46 -10.41 2.75
CA SER A 65 19.84 -11.23 3.91
C SER A 65 20.35 -10.41 5.08
N LYS A 66 20.14 -10.93 6.30
CA LYS A 66 20.69 -10.35 7.53
C LYS A 66 22.21 -10.23 7.49
N ALA A 67 22.89 -11.15 6.79
CA ALA A 67 24.34 -11.15 6.63
C ALA A 67 24.89 -10.00 5.78
N GLY A 68 24.08 -9.43 4.88
CA GLY A 68 24.47 -8.26 4.08
C GLY A 68 24.03 -8.27 2.61
N SER A 69 23.45 -9.35 2.09
CA SER A 69 22.89 -9.37 0.72
C SER A 69 21.79 -8.31 0.60
N ARG A 70 21.79 -7.54 -0.49
CA ARG A 70 20.80 -6.49 -0.76
C ARG A 70 20.32 -6.65 -2.20
N LEU A 71 19.11 -7.20 -2.36
CA LEU A 71 18.51 -7.52 -3.67
C LEU A 71 19.46 -8.28 -4.60
N GLN A 72 20.29 -9.16 -4.03
CA GLN A 72 21.31 -9.91 -4.76
C GLN A 72 20.63 -10.76 -5.85
N ARG A 73 20.88 -10.39 -7.11
CA ARG A 73 20.24 -11.00 -8.28
C ARG A 73 20.78 -12.42 -8.50
N GLY A 74 19.88 -13.38 -8.53
CA GLY A 74 20.09 -14.75 -8.98
C GLY A 74 19.22 -15.07 -10.19
N GLN A 75 19.52 -16.20 -10.84
CA GLN A 75 18.73 -16.73 -11.95
C GLN A 75 18.69 -18.27 -11.89
N GLY A 76 17.65 -18.87 -12.44
CA GLY A 76 17.50 -20.33 -12.48
C GLY A 76 16.56 -20.81 -13.56
N GLN A 77 16.43 -22.13 -13.68
CA GLN A 77 15.58 -22.80 -14.67
C GLN A 77 14.30 -23.33 -14.01
N VAL A 78 13.16 -23.12 -14.65
CA VAL A 78 11.85 -23.67 -14.25
C VAL A 78 11.78 -25.13 -14.69
N GLN A 79 11.75 -26.04 -13.72
CA GLN A 79 11.73 -27.49 -13.99
C GLN A 79 10.30 -27.97 -14.27
N LYS A 80 10.10 -28.73 -15.36
CA LYS A 80 8.80 -29.33 -15.71
C LYS A 80 8.27 -30.28 -14.62
N ASN A 81 9.16 -31.03 -13.98
CA ASN A 81 8.86 -32.01 -12.95
C ASN A 81 9.59 -31.63 -11.65
N SER A 82 8.95 -31.86 -10.50
CA SER A 82 9.54 -31.68 -9.17
C SER A 82 9.25 -32.90 -8.30
N THR A 83 10.31 -33.55 -7.82
CA THR A 83 10.24 -34.74 -6.95
C THR A 83 10.78 -34.42 -5.55
N GLY A 84 10.11 -34.89 -4.51
CA GLY A 84 10.57 -34.76 -3.11
C GLY A 84 9.48 -34.30 -2.14
N ALA A 85 9.61 -34.68 -0.88
CA ALA A 85 8.67 -34.36 0.21
C ALA A 85 8.99 -33.00 0.89
N VAL A 86 9.26 -31.98 0.08
CA VAL A 86 9.66 -30.64 0.53
C VAL A 86 8.44 -29.70 0.56
N LEU A 87 8.53 -28.56 1.25
CA LEU A 87 7.54 -27.49 1.18
C LEU A 87 7.26 -27.10 -0.27
N ARG A 88 6.02 -27.29 -0.73
CA ARG A 88 5.59 -26.91 -2.08
C ARG A 88 4.48 -25.85 -2.01
N LEU A 89 4.74 -24.73 -2.67
CA LEU A 89 3.80 -23.63 -2.85
C LEU A 89 3.31 -23.68 -4.31
N THR A 90 2.04 -23.97 -4.52
CA THR A 90 1.46 -24.20 -5.85
C THR A 90 0.53 -23.04 -6.24
N VAL A 91 0.87 -22.38 -7.36
CA VAL A 91 0.15 -21.22 -7.91
C VAL A 91 -1.22 -21.61 -8.46
N VAL A 92 -2.23 -20.76 -8.27
CA VAL A 92 -3.61 -20.98 -8.74
C VAL A 92 -4.04 -19.87 -9.72
N PRO A 93 -3.60 -19.90 -11.00
CA PRO A 93 -3.70 -18.79 -11.95
C PRO A 93 -5.11 -18.56 -12.54
N TYR A 94 -6.14 -19.21 -12.01
CA TYR A 94 -7.54 -18.98 -12.36
C TYR A 94 -8.34 -18.27 -11.26
N GLN A 95 -7.83 -18.23 -10.02
CA GLN A 95 -8.49 -17.53 -8.91
C GLN A 95 -7.84 -16.16 -8.72
N LYS A 96 -8.57 -15.09 -9.03
CA LYS A 96 -8.10 -13.69 -8.95
C LYS A 96 -8.61 -13.03 -7.68
N TYR A 97 -7.76 -12.23 -7.05
CA TYR A 97 -8.14 -11.30 -5.97
C TYR A 97 -7.94 -9.84 -6.45
N GLN A 98 -7.53 -8.94 -5.55
CA GLN A 98 -7.44 -7.51 -5.80
C GLN A 98 -6.39 -7.14 -6.86
N ARG A 99 -6.63 -6.00 -7.53
CA ARG A 99 -5.62 -5.32 -8.35
C ARG A 99 -4.76 -4.45 -7.45
N ILE A 100 -3.45 -4.44 -7.66
CA ILE A 100 -2.53 -3.62 -6.88
C ILE A 100 -2.52 -2.18 -7.40
N ARG A 101 -2.75 -1.22 -6.51
CA ARG A 101 -2.70 0.23 -6.77
C ARG A 101 -1.27 0.76 -6.73
N GLY A 102 -0.46 0.34 -5.77
CA GLY A 102 0.91 0.81 -5.64
C GLY A 102 1.52 0.68 -4.24
N PHE A 103 2.77 1.13 -4.17
CA PHE A 103 3.56 1.27 -2.94
C PHE A 103 4.20 2.65 -2.91
N GLY A 104 4.43 3.19 -1.72
CA GLY A 104 4.85 4.59 -1.56
C GLY A 104 5.38 4.93 -0.18
N GLY A 105 5.56 6.23 0.04
CA GLY A 105 5.86 6.84 1.34
C GLY A 105 5.26 8.24 1.46
N ALA A 106 5.44 8.91 2.60
CA ALA A 106 4.93 10.25 2.87
C ALA A 106 5.98 11.36 2.61
N MET A 107 5.59 12.39 1.85
CA MET A 107 6.32 13.64 1.68
C MET A 107 5.86 14.64 2.76
N THR A 108 6.29 14.39 3.99
CA THR A 108 6.11 15.31 5.14
C THR A 108 7.08 16.48 5.05
N ASP A 109 6.83 17.54 5.83
CA ASP A 109 7.76 18.67 5.92
C ASP A 109 9.14 18.18 6.38
N SER A 110 9.20 17.27 7.37
CA SER A 110 10.45 16.66 7.84
C SER A 110 11.18 15.83 6.77
N ALA A 111 10.46 15.08 5.94
CA ALA A 111 11.07 14.37 4.82
C ALA A 111 11.61 15.35 3.78
N ALA A 112 10.86 16.42 3.48
CA ALA A 112 11.27 17.44 2.54
C ALA A 112 12.50 18.23 3.03
N ILE A 113 12.55 18.62 4.30
CA ILE A 113 13.70 19.27 4.96
C ILE A 113 14.94 18.37 4.90
N ASN A 114 14.81 17.09 5.24
CA ASN A 114 15.94 16.15 5.20
C ASN A 114 16.48 15.98 3.79
N ILE A 115 15.62 15.80 2.79
CA ILE A 115 16.06 15.72 1.40
C ILE A 115 16.76 17.03 1.00
N LEU A 116 16.18 18.20 1.26
CA LEU A 116 16.74 19.49 0.85
C LEU A 116 18.02 19.89 1.59
N SER A 117 18.32 19.29 2.76
CA SER A 117 19.58 19.48 3.48
C SER A 117 20.82 18.88 2.78
N LEU A 118 20.61 18.00 1.81
CA LEU A 118 21.65 17.36 1.01
C LEU A 118 22.07 18.21 -0.20
N SER A 119 23.24 17.94 -0.78
CA SER A 119 23.64 18.61 -2.03
C SER A 119 22.71 18.22 -3.20
N PRO A 120 22.54 19.07 -4.23
CA PRO A 120 21.60 18.79 -5.33
C PRO A 120 21.82 17.46 -6.06
N ARG A 121 23.06 16.95 -6.07
CA ARG A 121 23.39 15.62 -6.62
C ARG A 121 22.96 14.48 -5.69
N THR A 122 23.21 14.59 -4.38
CA THR A 122 22.78 13.59 -3.40
C THR A 122 21.26 13.56 -3.25
N GLN A 123 20.58 14.72 -3.37
CA GLN A 123 19.13 14.82 -3.51
C GLN A 123 18.59 14.03 -4.71
N ASP A 124 19.21 14.21 -5.89
CA ASP A 124 18.80 13.52 -7.11
C ASP A 124 19.04 12.00 -7.00
N GLN A 125 20.15 11.58 -6.40
CA GLN A 125 20.39 10.17 -6.04
C GLN A 125 19.28 9.62 -5.12
N LEU A 126 18.96 10.31 -4.02
CA LEU A 126 17.93 9.88 -3.06
C LEU A 126 16.56 9.73 -3.74
N LEU A 127 16.12 10.73 -4.52
CA LEU A 127 14.86 10.68 -5.24
C LEU A 127 14.84 9.57 -6.32
N ARG A 128 15.96 9.32 -7.00
CA ARG A 128 16.09 8.17 -7.92
C ARG A 128 15.90 6.84 -7.22
N GLN A 129 16.41 6.68 -6.00
CA GLN A 129 16.27 5.43 -5.25
C GLN A 129 14.81 5.08 -4.97
N TYR A 130 13.95 6.06 -4.71
CA TYR A 130 12.51 5.83 -4.56
C TYR A 130 11.76 5.70 -5.89
N PHE A 131 11.89 6.69 -6.78
CA PHE A 131 10.93 6.89 -7.88
C PHE A 131 11.40 6.38 -9.24
N SER A 132 12.72 6.33 -9.49
CA SER A 132 13.22 5.95 -10.81
C SER A 132 13.09 4.47 -11.13
N ALA A 133 13.16 4.12 -12.42
CA ALA A 133 13.16 2.73 -12.88
C ALA A 133 14.37 1.92 -12.37
N GLN A 134 15.49 2.58 -12.04
CA GLN A 134 16.69 1.98 -11.45
C GLN A 134 16.59 1.83 -9.91
N GLY A 135 15.64 2.54 -9.29
CA GLY A 135 15.26 2.43 -7.89
C GLY A 135 14.01 1.57 -7.67
N ILE A 136 13.32 1.75 -6.55
CA ILE A 136 12.18 0.90 -6.16
C ILE A 136 10.85 1.25 -6.82
N GLY A 137 10.81 2.27 -7.70
CA GLY A 137 9.67 2.57 -8.57
C GLY A 137 8.36 2.86 -7.82
N TYR A 138 8.45 3.55 -6.67
CA TYR A 138 7.29 4.00 -5.89
C TYR A 138 6.26 4.71 -6.79
N SER A 139 4.99 4.36 -6.61
CA SER A 139 3.87 4.83 -7.43
C SER A 139 2.78 5.56 -6.62
N VAL A 140 2.95 5.67 -5.30
CA VAL A 140 2.10 6.44 -4.38
C VAL A 140 2.97 7.41 -3.59
N VAL A 141 2.45 8.61 -3.29
CA VAL A 141 3.03 9.51 -2.28
C VAL A 141 1.91 10.10 -1.42
N ARG A 142 2.01 9.98 -0.10
CA ARG A 142 1.10 10.67 0.85
C ARG A 142 1.62 12.07 1.12
N VAL A 143 0.75 13.07 1.15
CA VAL A 143 1.09 14.49 1.34
C VAL A 143 0.24 15.06 2.48
N PRO A 144 0.85 15.60 3.55
CA PRO A 144 0.11 16.29 4.59
C PRO A 144 -0.58 17.55 4.07
N ILE A 145 -1.88 17.67 4.36
CA ILE A 145 -2.64 18.91 4.18
C ILE A 145 -2.31 19.80 5.40
N ALA A 146 -1.38 20.73 5.19
CA ALA A 146 -0.70 21.52 6.21
C ALA A 146 0.07 20.66 7.24
N SER A 147 0.27 21.18 8.45
CA SER A 147 1.21 20.61 9.43
C SER A 147 0.80 19.27 10.06
N CYS A 148 1.80 18.47 10.40
CA CYS A 148 1.71 17.25 11.21
C CYS A 148 2.74 17.25 12.35
N ASP A 149 2.91 16.13 13.07
CA ASP A 149 3.99 16.01 14.07
C ASP A 149 5.38 16.04 13.40
N PHE A 150 5.49 15.49 12.19
CA PHE A 150 6.60 15.65 11.25
C PHE A 150 6.55 16.99 10.46
N SER A 151 6.26 18.05 11.22
CA SER A 151 6.51 19.46 10.89
C SER A 151 7.44 20.08 11.94
N THR A 152 8.00 21.26 11.64
CA THR A 152 8.82 22.03 12.59
C THR A 152 7.99 22.85 13.58
N HIS A 153 6.73 23.16 13.22
CA HIS A 153 5.80 23.99 13.98
C HIS A 153 4.35 23.68 13.60
N LEU A 154 3.40 24.32 14.31
CA LEU A 154 1.96 24.25 14.05
C LEU A 154 1.55 25.32 13.03
N TYR A 155 0.89 24.91 11.92
CA TYR A 155 0.23 25.80 10.96
C TYR A 155 -0.94 25.11 10.22
N THR A 156 -1.90 25.89 9.74
CA THR A 156 -2.87 25.51 8.70
C THR A 156 -2.84 26.51 7.53
N TYR A 157 -3.59 26.25 6.46
CA TYR A 157 -3.69 27.18 5.33
C TYR A 157 -4.68 28.32 5.54
N ALA A 158 -5.45 28.31 6.65
CA ALA A 158 -6.53 29.28 6.90
C ALA A 158 -6.68 29.59 8.40
N ASP A 159 -5.58 29.94 9.08
CA ASP A 159 -5.59 30.22 10.52
C ASP A 159 -6.29 31.53 10.92
N SER A 160 -6.62 32.41 9.97
CA SER A 160 -7.41 33.64 10.19
C SER A 160 -8.78 33.35 10.82
N PRO A 161 -9.06 33.78 12.08
CA PRO A 161 -10.28 33.38 12.78
C PRO A 161 -11.56 33.92 12.13
N GLY A 162 -12.49 33.00 11.84
CA GLY A 162 -13.79 33.36 11.26
C GLY A 162 -13.81 33.47 9.73
N ASP A 163 -12.74 33.06 9.05
CA ASP A 163 -12.69 32.99 7.58
C ASP A 163 -13.49 31.79 7.03
N TYR A 164 -14.82 31.84 7.18
CA TYR A 164 -15.74 30.82 6.66
C TYR A 164 -15.76 30.75 5.13
N ASN A 165 -15.30 31.80 4.45
CA ASN A 165 -15.17 31.83 3.00
C ASN A 165 -13.88 31.17 2.51
N LEU A 166 -12.84 31.09 3.34
CA LEU A 166 -11.47 30.74 2.97
C LEU A 166 -10.83 31.77 2.01
N ASP A 167 -11.15 33.06 2.22
CA ASP A 167 -10.66 34.17 1.41
C ASP A 167 -9.15 34.43 1.62
N ASN A 168 -8.60 34.04 2.77
CA ASN A 168 -7.16 34.10 3.09
C ASN A 168 -6.43 32.76 2.88
N PHE A 169 -7.09 31.74 2.29
CA PHE A 169 -6.47 30.42 2.14
C PHE A 169 -5.20 30.49 1.31
N THR A 170 -4.07 30.11 1.91
CA THR A 170 -2.74 30.21 1.31
C THR A 170 -1.91 28.97 1.64
N LEU A 171 -1.28 28.35 0.64
CA LEU A 171 -0.30 27.28 0.87
C LEU A 171 0.95 27.86 1.54
N SER A 172 1.53 27.13 2.49
CA SER A 172 2.66 27.63 3.28
C SER A 172 4.01 27.56 2.52
N PRO A 173 5.09 28.14 3.08
CA PRO A 173 6.45 27.97 2.56
C PRO A 173 6.89 26.51 2.46
N GLU A 174 6.42 25.63 3.35
CA GLU A 174 6.71 24.19 3.35
C GLU A 174 6.15 23.51 2.10
N ASP A 175 4.93 23.87 1.69
CA ASP A 175 4.34 23.38 0.45
C ASP A 175 5.04 23.96 -0.78
N THR A 176 5.12 25.28 -0.86
CA THR A 176 5.54 26.00 -2.07
C THR A 176 7.05 25.89 -2.35
N ASN A 177 7.90 25.91 -1.31
CA ASN A 177 9.36 25.84 -1.48
C ASN A 177 9.93 24.43 -1.29
N MET A 178 9.21 23.50 -0.66
CA MET A 178 9.74 22.16 -0.34
C MET A 178 8.93 21.01 -0.93
N LYS A 179 7.68 20.78 -0.49
CA LYS A 179 6.89 19.59 -0.90
C LYS A 179 6.60 19.59 -2.39
N ILE A 180 6.09 20.70 -2.94
CA ILE A 180 5.69 20.80 -4.35
C ILE A 180 6.88 20.61 -5.30
N PRO A 181 8.03 21.31 -5.13
CA PRO A 181 9.22 21.07 -5.97
C PRO A 181 9.76 19.63 -5.89
N LEU A 182 9.72 18.98 -4.71
CA LEU A 182 10.14 17.59 -4.58
C LEU A 182 9.16 16.61 -5.21
N LEU A 183 7.84 16.85 -5.13
CA LEU A 183 6.81 16.05 -5.78
C LEU A 183 6.91 16.15 -7.31
N GLN A 184 7.15 17.34 -7.87
CA GLN A 184 7.39 17.53 -9.31
C GLN A 184 8.66 16.78 -9.77
N ARG A 185 9.75 16.83 -8.99
CA ARG A 185 10.97 16.04 -9.27
C ARG A 185 10.73 14.53 -9.18
N ALA A 186 9.97 14.08 -8.20
CA ALA A 186 9.59 12.67 -8.05
C ALA A 186 8.74 12.18 -9.24
N GLN A 187 7.78 12.98 -9.71
CA GLN A 187 6.99 12.69 -10.91
C GLN A 187 7.89 12.62 -12.17
N ALA A 188 8.81 13.59 -12.36
CA ALA A 188 9.71 13.62 -13.50
C ALA A 188 10.74 12.48 -13.54
N LEU A 189 11.09 11.91 -12.37
CA LEU A 189 11.94 10.72 -12.27
C LEU A 189 11.17 9.40 -12.42
N SER A 190 9.86 9.41 -12.20
CA SER A 190 9.03 8.20 -12.21
C SER A 190 8.70 7.72 -13.64
N PRO A 191 8.80 6.41 -13.94
CA PRO A 191 8.39 5.87 -15.24
C PRO A 191 6.86 5.87 -15.46
N ARG A 192 6.07 6.27 -14.46
CA ARG A 192 4.59 6.31 -14.49
C ARG A 192 4.05 7.47 -13.63
N PRO A 193 2.86 8.02 -13.90
CA PRO A 193 2.24 9.03 -13.04
C PRO A 193 2.12 8.57 -11.57
N LEU A 194 2.55 9.43 -10.64
CA LEU A 194 2.44 9.15 -9.21
C LEU A 194 1.00 9.37 -8.72
N SER A 195 0.47 8.41 -7.98
CA SER A 195 -0.82 8.55 -7.29
C SER A 195 -0.63 9.33 -5.99
N LEU A 196 -0.88 10.64 -6.02
CA LEU A 196 -0.82 11.44 -4.79
C LEU A 196 -2.05 11.16 -3.92
N LEU A 197 -1.82 10.95 -2.63
CA LEU A 197 -2.82 10.79 -1.57
C LEU A 197 -2.66 11.96 -0.59
N ALA A 198 -3.74 12.51 -0.05
CA ALA A 198 -3.64 13.54 0.99
C ALA A 198 -4.53 13.30 2.21
N SER A 199 -4.02 13.66 3.39
CA SER A 199 -4.72 13.58 4.68
C SER A 199 -4.48 14.87 5.46
N ALA A 200 -5.51 15.39 6.14
CA ALA A 200 -5.36 16.51 7.08
C ALA A 200 -5.34 15.99 8.53
N TRP A 201 -4.41 16.48 9.35
CA TRP A 201 -4.35 16.11 10.78
C TRP A 201 -5.29 16.97 11.63
N SER A 202 -5.41 18.27 11.32
CA SER A 202 -6.29 19.18 12.06
C SER A 202 -6.94 20.19 11.12
N ALA A 203 -8.19 20.56 11.44
CA ALA A 203 -8.77 21.80 10.97
C ALA A 203 -8.09 23.02 11.62
N PRO A 204 -8.18 24.22 11.00
CA PRO A 204 -7.87 25.49 11.65
C PRO A 204 -8.44 25.59 13.07
N ALA A 205 -7.63 26.09 14.01
CA ALA A 205 -7.97 26.11 15.44
C ALA A 205 -9.36 26.73 15.73
N TRP A 206 -9.72 27.79 15.01
CA TRP A 206 -10.98 28.50 15.19
C TRP A 206 -12.23 27.70 14.79
N LEU A 207 -12.11 26.68 13.91
CA LEU A 207 -13.19 25.75 13.57
C LEU A 207 -13.42 24.66 14.63
N LYS A 208 -12.45 24.42 15.53
CA LYS A 208 -12.48 23.29 16.47
C LYS A 208 -13.08 23.64 17.83
N THR A 209 -13.72 22.67 18.47
CA THR A 209 -14.42 22.84 19.76
C THR A 209 -13.49 23.24 20.90
N ASN A 210 -12.23 22.80 20.87
CA ASN A 210 -11.21 23.14 21.86
C ASN A 210 -10.37 24.39 21.52
N GLY A 211 -10.54 24.99 20.33
CA GLY A 211 -9.77 26.16 19.91
C GLY A 211 -8.28 25.91 19.62
N ALA A 212 -7.84 24.65 19.46
CA ALA A 212 -6.43 24.29 19.31
C ALA A 212 -6.20 23.20 18.26
N LEU A 213 -5.00 23.14 17.66
CA LEU A 213 -4.65 22.09 16.70
C LEU A 213 -4.46 20.72 17.37
N THR A 214 -4.05 20.68 18.64
CA THR A 214 -3.75 19.45 19.41
C THR A 214 -4.80 19.14 20.48
N GLY A 215 -4.66 18.00 21.17
CA GLY A 215 -5.59 17.54 22.22
C GLY A 215 -6.97 17.13 21.70
N LYS A 216 -7.88 16.76 22.61
CA LYS A 216 -9.26 16.42 22.24
C LYS A 216 -9.99 17.63 21.65
N GLY A 217 -10.48 17.50 20.42
CA GLY A 217 -11.23 18.55 19.73
C GLY A 217 -11.78 18.08 18.38
N SER A 218 -13.11 18.08 18.26
CA SER A 218 -13.87 17.90 17.02
C SER A 218 -14.18 19.26 16.36
N LEU A 219 -14.85 19.25 15.19
CA LEU A 219 -15.40 20.46 14.59
C LEU A 219 -16.54 21.04 15.47
N LYS A 220 -16.64 22.37 15.51
CA LYS A 220 -17.80 23.08 16.08
C LYS A 220 -19.06 22.87 15.22
N GLY A 221 -20.23 23.09 15.82
CA GLY A 221 -21.51 22.95 15.15
C GLY A 221 -21.90 21.48 14.96
N GLN A 222 -22.44 21.15 13.80
CA GLN A 222 -22.87 19.81 13.38
C GLN A 222 -22.65 19.66 11.85
N PRO A 223 -22.59 18.43 11.31
CA PRO A 223 -22.66 18.17 9.87
C PRO A 223 -23.83 18.90 9.18
N GLY A 224 -23.61 19.39 7.97
CA GLY A 224 -24.49 20.34 7.28
C GLY A 224 -24.38 21.79 7.76
N GLY A 225 -23.71 22.06 8.87
CA GLY A 225 -23.45 23.40 9.43
C GLY A 225 -22.31 24.16 8.77
N LYS A 226 -22.19 25.46 9.06
CA LYS A 226 -21.21 26.35 8.40
C LYS A 226 -19.75 25.92 8.61
N GLU A 227 -19.38 25.48 9.81
CA GLU A 227 -18.02 24.99 10.11
C GLU A 227 -17.66 23.73 9.32
N HIS A 228 -18.61 22.78 9.26
CA HIS A 228 -18.44 21.51 8.55
C HIS A 228 -18.36 21.71 7.03
N LYS A 229 -19.14 22.67 6.49
CA LYS A 229 -19.06 23.12 5.09
C LYS A 229 -17.76 23.86 4.77
N THR A 230 -17.29 24.71 5.68
CA THR A 230 -15.99 25.39 5.53
C THR A 230 -14.86 24.36 5.51
N TRP A 231 -14.91 23.32 6.36
CA TRP A 231 -13.93 22.25 6.36
C TRP A 231 -13.98 21.40 5.08
N ALA A 232 -15.17 21.11 4.54
CA ALA A 232 -15.30 20.49 3.22
C ALA A 232 -14.74 21.39 2.08
N LYS A 233 -14.98 22.71 2.13
CA LYS A 233 -14.41 23.67 1.19
C LYS A 233 -12.88 23.75 1.30
N TYR A 234 -12.31 23.57 2.49
CA TYR A 234 -10.87 23.58 2.73
C TYR A 234 -10.17 22.41 1.99
N TYR A 235 -10.77 21.22 1.98
CA TYR A 235 -10.29 20.10 1.17
C TYR A 235 -10.35 20.41 -0.34
N VAL A 236 -11.45 20.97 -0.83
CA VAL A 236 -11.57 21.37 -2.24
C VAL A 236 -10.52 22.42 -2.59
N ARG A 237 -10.33 23.44 -1.74
CA ARG A 237 -9.36 24.51 -1.98
C ARG A 237 -7.91 24.02 -1.97
N PHE A 238 -7.57 23.06 -1.10
CA PHE A 238 -6.26 22.39 -1.16
C PHE A 238 -6.00 21.75 -2.54
N LEU A 239 -7.01 21.06 -3.11
CA LEU A 239 -6.91 20.45 -4.44
C LEU A 239 -6.78 21.51 -5.55
N GLU A 240 -7.56 22.60 -5.46
CA GLU A 240 -7.47 23.75 -6.38
C GLU A 240 -6.07 24.38 -6.37
N GLU A 241 -5.50 24.64 -5.18
CA GLU A 241 -4.19 25.29 -5.05
C GLU A 241 -3.04 24.39 -5.54
N TYR A 242 -3.06 23.09 -5.21
CA TYR A 242 -2.04 22.15 -5.70
C TYR A 242 -2.14 21.92 -7.22
N ALA A 243 -3.35 21.96 -7.79
CA ALA A 243 -3.54 21.83 -9.23
C ALA A 243 -2.88 22.96 -10.04
N LYS A 244 -2.71 24.17 -9.47
CA LYS A 244 -1.96 25.28 -10.10
C LYS A 244 -0.48 24.93 -10.35
N TYR A 245 0.06 23.97 -9.61
CA TYR A 245 1.42 23.45 -9.77
C TYR A 245 1.47 22.16 -10.59
N ASN A 246 0.39 21.83 -11.32
CA ASN A 246 0.19 20.59 -12.08
C ASN A 246 0.20 19.31 -11.22
N LEU A 247 -0.06 19.41 -9.91
CA LEU A 247 -0.14 18.27 -9.00
C LEU A 247 -1.61 17.90 -8.74
N SER A 248 -2.09 16.86 -9.41
CA SER A 248 -3.42 16.27 -9.17
C SER A 248 -3.38 15.13 -8.15
N PHE A 249 -4.33 15.10 -7.23
CA PHE A 249 -4.50 13.98 -6.30
C PHE A 249 -5.32 12.84 -6.89
N TRP A 250 -4.87 11.61 -6.63
CA TRP A 250 -5.70 10.42 -6.84
C TRP A 250 -6.76 10.32 -5.74
N ALA A 251 -6.37 10.58 -4.50
CA ALA A 251 -7.22 10.35 -3.34
C ALA A 251 -7.02 11.40 -2.23
N VAL A 252 -8.06 11.60 -1.44
CA VAL A 252 -8.02 12.26 -0.13
C VAL A 252 -8.63 11.32 0.93
N THR A 253 -8.20 11.46 2.19
CA THR A 253 -8.86 10.79 3.31
C THR A 253 -9.80 11.76 4.04
N THR A 254 -10.67 11.24 4.89
CA THR A 254 -11.51 12.05 5.80
C THR A 254 -10.72 12.80 6.88
N GLY A 255 -9.42 12.57 7.00
CA GLY A 255 -8.55 13.12 8.05
C GLY A 255 -7.74 12.02 8.72
N ASN A 256 -6.53 12.36 9.17
CA ASN A 256 -5.56 11.45 9.77
C ASN A 256 -5.96 11.10 11.22
N GLU A 257 -6.04 9.80 11.54
CA GLU A 257 -6.38 9.26 12.87
C GLU A 257 -7.56 9.97 13.57
N PRO A 258 -8.79 9.93 13.03
CA PRO A 258 -9.97 10.53 13.64
C PRO A 258 -10.24 10.10 15.10
N SER A 259 -9.74 8.93 15.53
CA SER A 259 -9.83 8.51 16.94
C SER A 259 -8.87 9.27 17.86
N ALA A 260 -7.74 9.77 17.36
CA ALA A 260 -6.76 10.55 18.11
C ALA A 260 -7.37 11.83 18.70
N GLY A 261 -8.12 12.57 17.90
CA GLY A 261 -8.76 13.82 18.31
C GLY A 261 -9.91 13.63 19.31
N GLN A 262 -10.22 12.38 19.70
CA GLN A 262 -11.11 12.07 20.82
C GLN A 262 -10.35 11.88 22.16
N MET A 263 -9.01 11.80 22.15
CA MET A 263 -8.18 11.57 23.34
C MET A 263 -7.74 12.90 23.99
N THR A 264 -8.03 13.10 25.28
CA THR A 264 -7.88 14.38 25.99
C THR A 264 -6.49 15.02 25.81
N ASN A 265 -5.43 14.22 25.98
CA ASN A 265 -4.05 14.69 26.00
C ASN A 265 -3.25 14.21 24.76
N TYR A 266 -3.89 14.07 23.58
CA TYR A 266 -3.15 13.78 22.35
C TYR A 266 -2.18 14.92 22.03
N SER A 267 -0.90 14.61 21.84
CA SER A 267 0.18 15.59 21.95
C SER A 267 0.38 16.47 20.71
N PHE A 268 -0.01 16.01 19.54
CA PHE A 268 0.17 16.70 18.25
C PHE A 268 -1.17 16.94 17.52
N GLN A 269 -1.12 17.39 16.27
CA GLN A 269 -2.28 17.76 15.47
C GLN A 269 -3.25 16.57 15.34
N ALA A 270 -4.52 16.79 15.69
CA ALA A 270 -5.58 15.79 15.55
C ALA A 270 -6.97 16.43 15.46
N LEU A 271 -7.90 15.84 14.68
CA LEU A 271 -9.29 16.27 14.57
C LEU A 271 -10.23 15.11 14.92
N GLY A 272 -10.97 15.26 16.00
CA GLY A 272 -11.83 14.19 16.51
C GLY A 272 -13.10 14.00 15.67
N PHE A 273 -13.36 12.76 15.26
CA PHE A 273 -14.65 12.31 14.73
C PHE A 273 -15.00 10.95 15.34
N THR A 274 -16.28 10.71 15.65
CA THR A 274 -16.82 9.34 15.72
C THR A 274 -17.10 8.81 14.30
N ALA A 275 -17.42 7.53 14.17
CA ALA A 275 -17.82 6.96 12.88
C ALA A 275 -19.14 7.59 12.37
N GLU A 276 -20.05 7.98 13.26
CA GLU A 276 -21.30 8.69 12.94
C GLU A 276 -21.04 10.12 12.49
N GLU A 277 -20.18 10.86 13.19
CA GLU A 277 -19.80 12.23 12.81
C GLU A 277 -19.10 12.23 11.44
N GLN A 278 -18.21 11.25 11.19
CA GLN A 278 -17.54 11.07 9.90
C GLN A 278 -18.53 10.69 8.79
N ARG A 279 -19.48 9.77 9.05
CA ARG A 279 -20.56 9.40 8.11
C ARG A 279 -21.35 10.62 7.69
N ASP A 280 -21.87 11.39 8.65
CA ASP A 280 -22.78 12.49 8.34
C ASP A 280 -22.03 13.67 7.71
N TRP A 281 -20.78 13.95 8.10
CA TRP A 281 -19.93 14.95 7.41
C TRP A 281 -19.62 14.56 5.97
N VAL A 282 -19.32 13.28 5.68
CA VAL A 282 -19.13 12.79 4.31
C VAL A 282 -20.43 12.87 3.49
N GLY A 283 -21.56 12.47 4.08
CA GLY A 283 -22.85 12.42 3.39
C GLY A 283 -23.52 13.79 3.15
N LEU A 284 -23.19 14.81 3.96
CA LEU A 284 -23.81 16.14 3.90
C LEU A 284 -22.87 17.23 3.36
N ASP A 285 -21.55 17.14 3.56
CA ASP A 285 -20.61 18.21 3.27
C ASP A 285 -19.46 17.79 2.35
N LEU A 286 -18.58 16.88 2.78
CA LEU A 286 -17.33 16.56 2.03
C LEU A 286 -17.61 15.86 0.69
N GLY A 287 -18.45 14.83 0.68
CA GLY A 287 -18.80 14.10 -0.53
C GLY A 287 -19.47 15.00 -1.59
N PRO A 288 -20.53 15.75 -1.23
CA PRO A 288 -21.12 16.77 -2.11
C PRO A 288 -20.13 17.84 -2.58
N ALA A 289 -19.24 18.35 -1.72
CA ALA A 289 -18.26 19.37 -2.10
C ALA A 289 -17.23 18.85 -3.10
N LEU A 290 -16.65 17.66 -2.87
CA LEU A 290 -15.73 17.04 -3.83
C LEU A 290 -16.42 16.75 -5.16
N HIS A 291 -17.63 16.18 -5.13
CA HIS A 291 -18.37 15.80 -6.34
C HIS A 291 -18.86 16.99 -7.19
N THR A 292 -19.02 18.18 -6.59
CA THR A 292 -19.40 19.42 -7.29
C THR A 292 -18.22 20.34 -7.63
N SER A 293 -17.01 20.01 -7.18
CA SER A 293 -15.78 20.74 -7.49
C SER A 293 -15.23 20.45 -8.89
N THR A 294 -14.12 21.11 -9.24
CA THR A 294 -13.25 20.77 -10.38
C THR A 294 -12.49 19.44 -10.24
N HIS A 295 -12.63 18.75 -9.11
CA HIS A 295 -11.89 17.53 -8.77
C HIS A 295 -12.79 16.30 -8.48
N PRO A 296 -13.89 16.04 -9.24
CA PRO A 296 -14.91 15.06 -8.89
C PRO A 296 -14.46 13.60 -9.07
N HIS A 297 -13.27 13.38 -9.64
CA HIS A 297 -12.63 12.06 -9.79
C HIS A 297 -11.64 11.73 -8.67
N THR A 298 -11.50 12.61 -7.67
CA THR A 298 -10.67 12.35 -6.48
C THR A 298 -11.35 11.29 -5.62
N HIS A 299 -10.67 10.16 -5.40
CA HIS A 299 -11.18 9.10 -4.53
C HIS A 299 -11.24 9.59 -3.08
N LEU A 300 -12.32 9.25 -2.36
CA LEU A 300 -12.43 9.51 -0.93
C LEU A 300 -12.22 8.21 -0.13
N LEU A 301 -11.29 8.25 0.83
CA LEU A 301 -11.02 7.18 1.79
C LEU A 301 -11.54 7.55 3.18
N ILE A 302 -12.20 6.60 3.84
CA ILE A 302 -12.62 6.73 5.25
C ILE A 302 -11.63 6.06 6.18
N LEU A 303 -11.86 6.20 7.50
CA LEU A 303 -10.99 5.75 8.58
C LEU A 303 -9.64 6.47 8.60
N ASP A 304 -8.61 6.00 7.87
CA ASP A 304 -7.22 6.54 7.92
C ASP A 304 -6.66 6.49 9.36
N ASP A 305 -6.82 5.32 9.99
CA ASP A 305 -6.50 5.00 11.39
C ASP A 305 -6.28 3.47 11.54
N ASN A 306 -5.94 3.03 12.74
CA ASN A 306 -5.59 1.67 13.12
C ASN A 306 -6.71 0.66 12.80
N ARG A 307 -6.34 -0.48 12.18
CA ARG A 307 -7.30 -1.51 11.74
C ARG A 307 -8.16 -2.16 12.85
N LEU A 308 -7.85 -1.92 14.13
CA LEU A 308 -8.69 -2.35 15.27
C LEU A 308 -10.09 -1.72 15.28
N LEU A 309 -10.26 -0.58 14.61
CA LEU A 309 -11.53 0.12 14.46
C LEU A 309 -12.44 -0.56 13.41
N LEU A 310 -11.91 -1.53 12.66
CA LEU A 310 -12.64 -2.36 11.71
C LEU A 310 -13.12 -3.68 12.34
N PRO A 311 -14.29 -4.20 11.94
CA PRO A 311 -15.17 -3.70 10.87
C PRO A 311 -16.19 -2.65 11.33
N HIS A 312 -16.16 -2.20 12.59
CA HIS A 312 -17.20 -1.32 13.14
C HIS A 312 -17.31 0.03 12.42
N TRP A 313 -16.19 0.72 12.20
CA TRP A 313 -16.18 2.03 11.55
C TRP A 313 -16.71 1.96 10.10
N ALA A 314 -16.30 0.94 9.36
CA ALA A 314 -16.82 0.65 8.03
C ALA A 314 -18.33 0.36 8.05
N LYS A 315 -18.85 -0.41 9.01
CA LYS A 315 -20.29 -0.67 9.14
C LYS A 315 -21.13 0.59 9.37
N VAL A 316 -20.65 1.52 10.21
CA VAL A 316 -21.37 2.76 10.49
C VAL A 316 -21.38 3.70 9.28
N VAL A 317 -20.26 3.81 8.57
CA VAL A 317 -20.09 4.78 7.48
C VAL A 317 -20.58 4.25 6.13
N LEU A 318 -20.17 3.04 5.74
CA LEU A 318 -20.54 2.43 4.45
C LEU A 318 -21.97 1.86 4.45
N GLY A 319 -22.53 1.58 5.64
CA GLY A 319 -23.92 1.15 5.80
C GLY A 319 -24.96 2.23 5.47
N ASP A 320 -24.56 3.50 5.37
CA ASP A 320 -25.45 4.60 4.95
C ASP A 320 -25.17 5.01 3.50
N VAL A 321 -26.12 4.68 2.61
CA VAL A 321 -26.09 5.00 1.18
C VAL A 321 -25.86 6.49 0.90
N ARG A 322 -26.24 7.39 1.81
CA ARG A 322 -26.04 8.85 1.66
C ARG A 322 -24.56 9.22 1.65
N ALA A 323 -23.74 8.51 2.45
CA ALA A 323 -22.30 8.69 2.56
C ALA A 323 -21.53 7.71 1.65
N GLY A 324 -21.89 6.42 1.67
CA GLY A 324 -21.24 5.33 0.93
C GLY A 324 -21.01 5.65 -0.55
N ARG A 325 -22.00 6.24 -1.23
CA ARG A 325 -21.92 6.65 -2.65
C ARG A 325 -20.79 7.63 -3.02
N TYR A 326 -20.17 8.31 -2.05
CA TYR A 326 -19.02 9.18 -2.28
C TYR A 326 -17.68 8.50 -1.95
N ILE A 327 -17.73 7.40 -1.21
CA ILE A 327 -16.55 6.72 -0.66
C ILE A 327 -16.07 5.68 -1.66
N HIS A 328 -14.74 5.57 -1.78
CA HIS A 328 -14.09 4.68 -2.73
C HIS A 328 -13.37 3.53 -2.01
N GLY A 329 -12.99 3.73 -0.74
CA GLY A 329 -12.26 2.74 0.04
C GLY A 329 -12.04 3.14 1.50
N VAL A 330 -11.24 2.34 2.20
CA VAL A 330 -10.89 2.50 3.62
C VAL A 330 -9.37 2.58 3.76
N GLY A 331 -8.87 3.65 4.39
CA GLY A 331 -7.48 3.78 4.80
C GLY A 331 -7.22 3.08 6.14
N VAL A 332 -6.10 2.36 6.26
CA VAL A 332 -5.72 1.64 7.49
C VAL A 332 -4.25 1.87 7.89
N HIS A 333 -4.01 1.99 9.19
CA HIS A 333 -2.69 2.16 9.82
C HIS A 333 -2.23 0.89 10.54
N TRP A 334 -0.90 0.69 10.59
CA TRP A 334 -0.25 -0.53 11.09
C TRP A 334 -0.10 -0.66 12.63
N TYR A 335 -0.06 0.46 13.37
CA TYR A 335 0.62 0.49 14.68
C TYR A 335 0.09 -0.50 15.71
N LEU A 336 -1.23 -0.73 15.74
CA LEU A 336 -1.88 -1.62 16.71
C LEU A 336 -2.27 -2.99 16.13
N ASP A 337 -1.65 -3.41 15.02
CA ASP A 337 -1.84 -4.69 14.34
C ASP A 337 -1.75 -5.94 15.25
N THR A 338 -0.94 -5.87 16.30
CA THR A 338 -0.74 -6.98 17.24
C THR A 338 -1.94 -7.22 18.17
N LEU A 339 -2.88 -6.27 18.25
CA LEU A 339 -4.09 -6.38 19.07
C LEU A 339 -5.26 -7.04 18.32
N VAL A 340 -5.21 -7.13 16.99
CA VAL A 340 -6.32 -7.65 16.17
C VAL A 340 -5.83 -8.49 14.97
N PRO A 341 -6.33 -9.74 14.80
CA PRO A 341 -6.06 -10.51 13.59
C PRO A 341 -6.58 -9.82 12.31
N ALA A 342 -5.80 -9.87 11.24
CA ALA A 342 -6.14 -9.26 9.96
C ALA A 342 -7.45 -9.79 9.34
N GLU A 343 -7.78 -11.07 9.48
CA GLU A 343 -9.06 -11.61 8.97
C GLU A 343 -10.28 -11.10 9.76
N LEU A 344 -10.14 -10.81 11.07
CA LEU A 344 -11.23 -10.25 11.89
C LEU A 344 -11.46 -8.74 11.65
N SER A 345 -10.49 -8.05 11.06
CA SER A 345 -10.53 -6.61 10.76
C SER A 345 -10.65 -6.38 9.26
N LEU A 346 -9.55 -6.51 8.51
CA LEU A 346 -9.46 -6.33 7.06
C LEU A 346 -10.33 -7.35 6.30
N GLY A 347 -10.15 -8.65 6.57
CA GLY A 347 -10.87 -9.73 5.88
C GLY A 347 -12.40 -9.59 6.04
N THR A 348 -12.86 -9.44 7.29
CA THR A 348 -14.27 -9.23 7.62
C THR A 348 -14.83 -7.94 7.00
N THR A 349 -14.03 -6.87 6.89
CA THR A 349 -14.48 -5.64 6.23
C THR A 349 -14.67 -5.86 4.72
N HIS A 350 -13.70 -6.51 4.05
CA HIS A 350 -13.85 -6.85 2.64
C HIS A 350 -15.00 -7.83 2.36
N HIS A 351 -15.29 -8.77 3.26
CA HIS A 351 -16.43 -9.69 3.10
C HIS A 351 -17.80 -9.02 3.30
N LEU A 352 -17.86 -7.88 4.01
CA LEU A 352 -19.08 -7.09 4.19
C LEU A 352 -19.27 -6.02 3.11
N TYR A 353 -18.17 -5.49 2.58
CA TYR A 353 -18.12 -4.33 1.70
C TYR A 353 -17.10 -4.53 0.53
N PRO A 354 -17.23 -5.60 -0.28
CA PRO A 354 -16.22 -5.99 -1.27
C PRO A 354 -16.01 -5.00 -2.41
N GLU A 355 -16.97 -4.09 -2.63
CA GLU A 355 -16.93 -3.01 -3.62
C GLU A 355 -16.06 -1.82 -3.21
N TYR A 356 -15.75 -1.67 -1.91
CA TYR A 356 -14.86 -0.64 -1.38
C TYR A 356 -13.47 -1.25 -1.12
N TYR A 357 -12.41 -0.65 -1.67
CA TYR A 357 -11.07 -1.22 -1.51
C TYR A 357 -10.40 -0.83 -0.18
N LEU A 358 -9.57 -1.71 0.36
CA LEU A 358 -8.73 -1.44 1.54
C LEU A 358 -7.35 -0.95 1.09
N PHE A 359 -6.78 0.06 1.74
CA PHE A 359 -5.47 0.62 1.39
C PHE A 359 -4.66 0.98 2.65
N GLY A 360 -3.41 0.50 2.73
CA GLY A 360 -2.48 0.87 3.80
C GLY A 360 -1.99 2.30 3.59
N THR A 361 -2.53 3.24 4.33
CA THR A 361 -2.25 4.68 4.19
C THR A 361 -1.01 5.12 4.97
N GLU A 362 -0.66 4.42 6.05
CA GLU A 362 0.47 4.79 6.90
C GLU A 362 1.04 3.59 7.70
N ALA A 363 2.37 3.50 7.75
CA ALA A 363 3.10 2.68 8.70
C ALA A 363 4.54 3.21 8.88
N CYS A 364 5.06 3.19 10.10
CA CYS A 364 6.50 3.33 10.37
C CYS A 364 6.97 2.37 11.47
N ALA A 365 8.24 1.94 11.40
CA ALA A 365 8.93 1.42 12.58
C ALA A 365 9.50 2.58 13.43
N GLY A 366 9.90 2.32 14.67
CA GLY A 366 10.44 3.36 15.55
C GLY A 366 9.40 4.15 16.35
N TRP A 367 8.11 3.83 16.25
CA TRP A 367 7.04 4.53 16.97
C TRP A 367 6.91 4.12 18.44
N SER A 368 7.08 2.83 18.76
CA SER A 368 6.69 2.28 20.08
C SER A 368 7.61 2.78 21.21
N PRO A 369 7.10 2.96 22.46
CA PRO A 369 7.92 3.47 23.57
C PRO A 369 9.16 2.62 23.91
N SER A 370 9.13 1.31 23.61
CA SER A 370 10.24 0.37 23.86
C SER A 370 11.22 0.19 22.70
N ASP A 371 10.91 0.75 21.53
CA ASP A 371 11.74 0.69 20.32
C ASP A 371 11.59 2.01 19.54
N ARG A 372 11.88 3.14 20.20
CA ARG A 372 11.64 4.49 19.66
C ARG A 372 12.81 5.00 18.82
N GLY A 373 12.52 5.77 17.77
CA GLY A 373 13.52 6.43 16.92
C GLY A 373 14.31 5.48 16.01
N VAL A 374 15.33 6.02 15.34
CA VAL A 374 16.16 5.35 14.31
C VAL A 374 17.02 4.22 14.88
N ARG A 375 17.13 3.11 14.13
CA ARG A 375 18.10 2.01 14.40
C ARG A 375 18.76 1.57 13.09
N LEU A 376 19.87 2.22 12.74
CA LEU A 376 20.64 1.95 11.52
C LEU A 376 21.06 0.46 11.40
N GLY A 377 20.56 -0.23 10.38
CA GLY A 377 20.85 -1.64 10.10
C GLY A 377 19.90 -2.62 10.78
N SER A 378 18.77 -2.18 11.33
CA SER A 378 17.79 -3.06 11.99
C SER A 378 17.10 -4.03 11.03
N TRP A 379 17.58 -5.28 10.99
CA TRP A 379 16.95 -6.36 10.24
C TRP A 379 15.58 -6.77 10.80
N GLU A 380 15.37 -6.57 12.09
CA GLU A 380 14.08 -6.86 12.76
C GLU A 380 12.96 -5.98 12.19
N ARG A 381 13.23 -4.69 11.97
CA ARG A 381 12.29 -3.75 11.33
C ARG A 381 12.03 -4.11 9.87
N ALA A 382 13.03 -4.65 9.16
CA ALA A 382 12.84 -5.19 7.81
C ALA A 382 11.92 -6.42 7.77
N GLU A 383 12.06 -7.36 8.73
CA GLU A 383 11.15 -8.50 8.87
C GLU A 383 9.72 -8.04 9.23
N GLN A 384 9.56 -7.00 10.06
CA GLN A 384 8.26 -6.40 10.39
C GLN A 384 7.57 -5.80 9.15
N TYR A 385 8.27 -4.97 8.36
CA TYR A 385 7.74 -4.38 7.12
C TYR A 385 7.29 -5.46 6.13
N ALA A 386 8.15 -6.43 5.83
CA ALA A 386 7.84 -7.50 4.89
C ALA A 386 6.66 -8.37 5.39
N HIS A 387 6.57 -8.63 6.69
CA HIS A 387 5.44 -9.35 7.28
C HIS A 387 4.13 -8.57 7.20
N SER A 388 4.12 -7.26 7.52
CA SER A 388 2.92 -6.41 7.40
C SER A 388 2.41 -6.39 5.96
N ILE A 389 3.27 -6.09 4.99
CA ILE A 389 2.88 -6.00 3.57
C ILE A 389 2.32 -7.35 3.06
N ILE A 390 2.97 -8.47 3.41
CA ILE A 390 2.46 -9.80 3.07
C ILE A 390 1.13 -10.09 3.78
N GLN A 391 0.97 -9.70 5.05
CA GLN A 391 -0.29 -9.86 5.76
C GLN A 391 -1.42 -9.07 5.09
N ASP A 392 -1.22 -7.79 4.81
CA ASP A 392 -2.23 -6.91 4.23
C ASP A 392 -2.65 -7.36 2.82
N LEU A 393 -1.68 -7.74 1.97
CA LEU A 393 -1.95 -8.30 0.64
C LEU A 393 -2.77 -9.60 0.68
N ASN A 394 -2.55 -10.47 1.68
CA ASN A 394 -3.37 -11.69 1.89
C ASN A 394 -4.79 -11.39 2.44
N HIS A 395 -5.07 -10.15 2.83
CA HIS A 395 -6.35 -9.68 3.36
C HIS A 395 -6.91 -8.50 2.52
N TYR A 396 -6.77 -8.61 1.19
CA TYR A 396 -7.43 -7.78 0.17
C TYR A 396 -6.97 -6.32 0.08
N VAL A 397 -5.95 -5.91 0.84
CA VAL A 397 -5.38 -4.55 0.75
C VAL A 397 -4.71 -4.35 -0.62
N VAL A 398 -4.99 -3.22 -1.28
CA VAL A 398 -4.59 -2.95 -2.67
C VAL A 398 -3.24 -2.22 -2.79
N GLY A 399 -2.66 -1.77 -1.69
CA GLY A 399 -1.37 -1.08 -1.66
C GLY A 399 -1.00 -0.63 -0.25
N TRP A 400 0.26 -0.24 -0.06
CA TRP A 400 0.83 0.02 1.26
C TRP A 400 1.82 1.19 1.21
N THR A 401 1.72 2.08 2.19
CA THR A 401 2.44 3.36 2.20
C THR A 401 3.25 3.47 3.49
N ASP A 402 4.57 3.58 3.32
CA ASP A 402 5.50 3.93 4.40
C ASP A 402 5.24 5.36 4.90
N TRP A 403 5.82 5.72 6.03
CA TRP A 403 5.77 7.07 6.56
C TRP A 403 6.82 7.99 5.93
N ASN A 404 7.48 8.83 6.72
CA ASN A 404 8.46 9.80 6.24
C ASN A 404 9.45 9.18 5.24
N LEU A 405 9.44 9.65 3.99
CA LEU A 405 10.37 9.20 2.93
C LEU A 405 11.86 9.39 3.31
N ALA A 406 12.16 10.31 4.21
CA ALA A 406 13.48 10.45 4.82
C ALA A 406 13.37 11.06 6.22
N LEU A 407 14.30 10.72 7.11
CA LEU A 407 14.48 11.38 8.42
C LEU A 407 15.97 11.59 8.71
N ASP A 408 16.30 12.44 9.67
CA ASP A 408 17.68 12.57 10.17
C ASP A 408 18.06 11.36 11.06
N GLN A 409 19.34 11.29 11.47
CA GLN A 409 19.83 10.24 12.38
C GLN A 409 19.17 10.22 13.77
N GLY A 410 18.44 11.28 14.16
CA GLY A 410 17.62 11.32 15.38
C GLY A 410 16.19 10.82 15.18
N GLY A 411 15.74 10.64 13.92
CA GLY A 411 14.35 10.31 13.57
C GLY A 411 13.45 11.54 13.44
N GLY A 412 14.03 12.70 13.12
CA GLY A 412 13.34 13.98 13.00
C GLY A 412 13.64 14.75 11.69
N PRO A 413 13.32 16.06 11.65
CA PRO A 413 12.72 16.85 12.74
C PRO A 413 11.30 16.39 13.08
N ASN A 414 10.83 16.72 14.28
CA ASN A 414 9.45 16.47 14.73
C ASN A 414 9.17 17.38 15.93
N TRP A 415 8.18 18.27 15.86
CA TRP A 415 8.04 19.36 16.83
C TRP A 415 7.65 18.90 18.25
N VAL A 416 6.96 17.76 18.37
CA VAL A 416 6.64 17.10 19.66
C VAL A 416 7.67 16.04 20.08
N LYS A 417 8.77 15.87 19.32
CA LYS A 417 9.80 14.84 19.55
C LYS A 417 9.26 13.41 19.47
N ASN A 418 8.23 13.19 18.65
CA ASN A 418 7.65 11.88 18.36
C ASN A 418 8.49 11.11 17.32
N PHE A 419 9.81 11.02 17.55
CA PHE A 419 10.77 10.49 16.59
C PHE A 419 10.56 9.01 16.27
N VAL A 420 10.72 8.64 14.99
CA VAL A 420 10.54 7.28 14.46
C VAL A 420 11.71 6.87 13.54
N ASP A 421 11.62 5.73 12.86
CA ASP A 421 12.58 5.30 11.83
C ASP A 421 12.03 5.59 10.42
N SER A 422 12.90 5.65 9.43
CA SER A 422 12.53 5.81 8.01
C SER A 422 13.37 4.86 7.15
N PRO A 423 12.89 4.37 6.00
CA PRO A 423 13.70 3.57 5.08
C PRO A 423 14.94 4.28 4.53
N ILE A 424 14.99 5.61 4.55
CA ILE A 424 16.22 6.38 4.28
C ILE A 424 16.52 7.35 5.43
N ILE A 425 17.75 7.27 5.95
CA ILE A 425 18.25 8.16 7.01
C ILE A 425 19.32 9.09 6.45
N VAL A 426 19.16 10.39 6.65
CA VAL A 426 20.04 11.45 6.13
C VAL A 426 21.09 11.85 7.16
N ASP A 427 22.32 12.06 6.68
CA ASP A 427 23.45 12.57 7.45
C ASP A 427 24.03 13.79 6.71
N HIS A 428 23.37 14.94 6.89
CA HIS A 428 23.66 16.19 6.18
C HIS A 428 25.12 16.66 6.37
N ASN A 429 25.71 16.39 7.55
CA ASN A 429 27.10 16.76 7.86
C ASN A 429 28.13 16.03 6.99
N ARG A 430 27.74 14.95 6.30
CA ARG A 430 28.61 14.19 5.40
C ARG A 430 28.16 14.22 3.92
N ASP A 431 27.07 14.92 3.60
CA ASP A 431 26.37 14.87 2.29
C ASP A 431 26.05 13.44 1.82
N ILE A 432 25.47 12.65 2.73
CA ILE A 432 25.11 11.24 2.47
C ILE A 432 23.72 10.89 2.99
N PHE A 433 23.23 9.73 2.55
CA PHE A 433 22.11 9.04 3.17
C PHE A 433 22.39 7.53 3.29
N TYR A 434 21.69 6.90 4.22
CA TYR A 434 21.73 5.46 4.49
C TYR A 434 20.42 4.81 4.08
N LYS A 435 20.47 3.85 3.15
CA LYS A 435 19.32 2.98 2.84
C LYS A 435 19.24 1.89 3.90
N GLN A 436 18.18 1.94 4.72
CA GLN A 436 17.91 1.01 5.80
C GLN A 436 17.46 -0.36 5.27
N PRO A 437 17.59 -1.47 6.02
CA PRO A 437 17.02 -2.77 5.65
C PRO A 437 15.53 -2.73 5.28
N THR A 438 14.74 -1.82 5.86
CA THR A 438 13.32 -1.57 5.52
C THR A 438 13.12 -1.08 4.08
N PHE A 439 14.04 -0.27 3.52
CA PHE A 439 14.02 0.11 2.10
C PHE A 439 14.09 -1.13 1.21
N TYR A 440 14.93 -2.09 1.57
CA TYR A 440 15.07 -3.35 0.82
C TYR A 440 13.92 -4.31 1.04
N SER A 441 13.17 -4.21 2.15
CA SER A 441 11.86 -4.87 2.28
C SER A 441 10.86 -4.27 1.30
N MET A 442 10.70 -2.94 1.28
CA MET A 442 9.83 -2.26 0.31
C MET A 442 10.19 -2.59 -1.15
N ALA A 443 11.49 -2.69 -1.44
CA ALA A 443 12.00 -3.01 -2.77
C ALA A 443 11.50 -4.35 -3.34
N HIS A 444 11.31 -5.39 -2.51
CA HIS A 444 10.80 -6.69 -2.98
C HIS A 444 9.36 -6.61 -3.54
N PHE A 445 8.60 -5.59 -3.13
CA PHE A 445 7.23 -5.36 -3.58
C PHE A 445 7.13 -4.47 -4.83
N ARG A 446 8.25 -3.94 -5.37
CA ARG A 446 8.24 -3.06 -6.56
C ARG A 446 7.57 -3.69 -7.78
N TYR A 447 7.75 -5.01 -8.00
CA TYR A 447 7.18 -5.72 -9.15
C TYR A 447 5.65 -5.77 -9.16
N CYS A 448 5.02 -5.59 -7.99
CA CYS A 448 3.56 -5.53 -7.82
C CYS A 448 2.96 -4.22 -8.34
N THR A 449 3.78 -3.21 -8.60
CA THR A 449 3.33 -1.90 -9.13
C THR A 449 3.14 -1.89 -10.65
N VAL A 450 3.53 -2.97 -11.34
CA VAL A 450 3.49 -3.04 -12.82
C VAL A 450 2.08 -3.47 -13.26
N PRO A 451 1.32 -2.65 -13.99
CA PRO A 451 0.00 -3.06 -14.47
C PRO A 451 0.10 -4.20 -15.51
N PRO A 452 -0.82 -5.18 -15.53
CA PRO A 452 -1.95 -5.37 -14.63
C PRO A 452 -1.65 -6.38 -13.50
N SER A 453 -0.87 -5.98 -12.50
CA SER A 453 -0.61 -6.80 -11.30
C SER A 453 -1.91 -7.12 -10.54
N ILE A 454 -2.25 -8.41 -10.53
CA ILE A 454 -3.41 -9.01 -9.87
C ILE A 454 -2.88 -9.98 -8.81
N ALA A 455 -3.52 -9.99 -7.64
CA ALA A 455 -3.24 -10.92 -6.56
C ALA A 455 -3.74 -12.34 -6.90
N TRP A 456 -2.88 -13.34 -6.66
CA TRP A 456 -3.16 -14.77 -6.91
C TRP A 456 -2.93 -15.59 -5.63
N PRO A 457 -3.78 -16.59 -5.31
CA PRO A 457 -3.48 -17.52 -4.23
C PRO A 457 -2.37 -18.48 -4.63
N THR A 458 -1.61 -18.94 -3.63
CA THR A 458 -0.95 -20.24 -3.69
C THR A 458 -1.50 -21.17 -2.62
N SER A 459 -1.48 -22.46 -2.93
CA SER A 459 -1.81 -23.53 -1.99
C SER A 459 -0.51 -24.14 -1.43
N VAL A 460 -0.45 -24.26 -0.10
CA VAL A 460 0.67 -24.88 0.60
C VAL A 460 0.45 -26.38 0.71
N SER A 461 1.48 -27.18 0.40
CA SER A 461 1.44 -28.63 0.56
C SER A 461 2.76 -29.19 1.12
N SER A 462 2.64 -30.17 2.02
CA SER A 462 3.77 -30.91 2.61
C SER A 462 3.33 -32.31 3.03
N CYS A 463 3.77 -33.35 2.31
CA CYS A 463 3.59 -34.75 2.73
C CYS A 463 4.76 -35.17 3.64
N GLY A 464 4.81 -34.63 4.85
CA GLY A 464 5.80 -34.93 5.89
C GLY A 464 5.17 -35.00 7.28
N ARG A 465 5.83 -35.67 8.25
CA ARG A 465 5.27 -35.87 9.60
C ARG A 465 5.23 -34.56 10.39
N GLY A 466 4.05 -33.92 10.42
CA GLY A 466 3.70 -32.87 11.37
C GLY A 466 4.40 -31.53 11.15
N LEU A 467 3.72 -30.63 10.43
CA LEU A 467 3.90 -29.20 10.66
C LEU A 467 3.53 -28.91 12.13
N ARG A 468 4.54 -28.74 12.99
CA ARG A 468 4.37 -27.93 14.20
C ARG A 468 4.28 -26.49 13.72
N GLU A 469 3.23 -25.79 14.13
CA GLU A 469 3.11 -24.36 13.86
C GLU A 469 4.27 -23.63 14.56
N TRP A 470 5.08 -22.90 13.78
CA TRP A 470 6.04 -21.94 14.35
C TRP A 470 5.32 -20.65 14.74
N VAL A 471 4.33 -20.78 15.63
CA VAL A 471 3.89 -19.65 16.46
C VAL A 471 5.09 -19.29 17.34
N CYS A 472 5.80 -18.23 17.00
CA CYS A 472 6.87 -17.70 17.85
C CYS A 472 6.27 -17.25 19.19
N PRO A 473 6.53 -17.93 20.33
CA PRO A 473 5.99 -17.49 21.61
C PRO A 473 6.73 -16.21 22.03
N SER A 474 5.99 -15.20 22.47
CA SER A 474 6.56 -13.95 22.97
C SER A 474 7.58 -14.23 24.08
N VAL A 475 8.81 -13.70 23.94
CA VAL A 475 9.95 -14.04 24.80
C VAL A 475 9.77 -13.48 26.21
N ARG A 476 9.23 -14.29 27.14
CA ARG A 476 9.34 -14.03 28.58
C ARG A 476 10.71 -14.50 29.06
N LYS A 477 11.55 -13.57 29.53
CA LYS A 477 12.78 -13.88 30.26
C LYS A 477 12.44 -14.53 31.60
N GLN A 478 13.04 -15.67 31.92
CA GLN A 478 13.16 -16.19 33.28
C GLN A 478 14.43 -17.04 33.41
N ASN A 479 15.06 -16.99 34.59
CA ASN A 479 16.42 -17.47 34.83
C ASN A 479 16.46 -18.98 35.12
N TRP A 480 17.59 -19.62 34.82
CA TRP A 480 17.82 -21.04 35.13
C TRP A 480 18.98 -21.22 36.13
N LYS A 481 18.79 -22.12 37.10
CA LYS A 481 19.86 -22.82 37.85
C LYS A 481 19.82 -24.30 37.44
N ALA A 482 20.89 -25.06 37.74
CA ALA A 482 21.19 -26.35 37.12
C ALA A 482 21.19 -27.56 38.09
N LEU A 483 21.52 -28.74 37.53
CA LEU A 483 21.78 -30.06 38.18
C LEU A 483 20.54 -31.00 38.33
N PRO A 484 20.69 -32.35 38.52
CA PRO A 484 21.12 -33.25 37.42
C PRO A 484 20.49 -34.69 37.36
N SER A 485 20.67 -35.36 36.21
CA SER A 485 20.94 -36.82 36.00
C SER A 485 19.84 -37.91 36.10
N SER A 486 20.08 -39.00 35.32
CA SER A 486 19.35 -40.32 35.22
C SER A 486 17.92 -40.31 34.61
N GLY A 487 17.46 -41.36 33.90
CA GLY A 487 18.16 -42.56 33.37
C GLY A 487 17.26 -43.53 32.55
N GLN A 488 17.85 -44.21 31.54
CA GLN A 488 17.45 -45.47 30.83
C GLN A 488 16.06 -45.66 30.14
N THR A 489 16.12 -46.26 28.93
CA THR A 489 15.13 -47.11 28.21
C THR A 489 13.71 -46.60 27.89
N GLY A 490 13.06 -46.91 26.75
CA GLY A 490 13.55 -47.53 25.51
C GLY A 490 12.63 -48.61 24.90
N GLN A 491 11.70 -48.25 24.01
CA GLN A 491 10.96 -49.22 23.17
C GLN A 491 10.49 -48.63 21.82
N TRP A 492 10.17 -49.49 20.86
CA TRP A 492 9.95 -49.15 19.44
C TRP A 492 8.49 -49.33 19.00
N CYS A 493 8.01 -48.44 18.12
CA CYS A 493 6.83 -48.66 17.28
C CYS A 493 7.13 -48.27 15.82
N LEU A 494 6.96 -49.21 14.89
CA LEU A 494 7.05 -48.97 13.45
C LEU A 494 5.73 -48.43 12.87
N PRO A 495 5.73 -47.78 11.69
CA PRO A 495 4.61 -46.94 11.26
C PRO A 495 3.50 -47.72 10.51
N SER A 496 2.24 -47.35 10.79
CA SER A 496 1.12 -47.58 9.87
C SER A 496 1.10 -46.53 8.75
N SER A 497 0.46 -46.86 7.63
CA SER A 497 0.61 -46.16 6.35
C SER A 497 -0.48 -45.11 6.06
N THR A 498 -0.22 -44.31 5.01
CA THR A 498 -1.19 -43.58 4.17
C THR A 498 -2.09 -42.51 4.80
N GLY A 499 -1.93 -41.26 4.34
CA GLY A 499 -2.89 -40.18 4.60
C GLY A 499 -2.30 -38.77 4.55
N CYS A 500 -1.97 -38.25 3.35
CA CYS A 500 -1.68 -36.81 3.21
C CYS A 500 -2.98 -36.01 3.40
N ARG A 501 -3.23 -35.57 4.65
CA ARG A 501 -4.40 -34.73 4.97
C ARG A 501 -4.21 -33.33 4.40
N GLN A 502 -4.90 -33.03 3.30
CA GLN A 502 -5.14 -31.67 2.86
C GLN A 502 -5.90 -30.94 3.97
N ARG A 503 -5.26 -29.94 4.59
CA ARG A 503 -5.83 -29.16 5.71
C ARG A 503 -5.55 -27.69 5.48
N SER A 504 -6.60 -26.88 5.62
CA SER A 504 -6.62 -25.40 5.69
C SER A 504 -5.82 -24.68 4.59
N SER A 505 -6.52 -23.93 3.75
CA SER A 505 -5.93 -23.00 2.78
C SER A 505 -5.19 -21.86 3.49
N LEU A 506 -3.91 -22.09 3.82
CA LEU A 506 -2.96 -21.04 4.15
C LEU A 506 -2.92 -20.08 2.97
N ARG A 507 -3.42 -18.85 3.14
CA ARG A 507 -3.23 -17.77 2.17
C ARG A 507 -1.76 -17.37 2.19
N CYS A 508 -0.98 -17.99 1.31
CA CYS A 508 0.33 -17.51 0.91
C CYS A 508 0.20 -16.95 -0.51
N MET A 509 -0.08 -15.66 -0.62
CA MET A 509 0.04 -14.93 -1.89
C MET A 509 1.52 -14.81 -2.26
N ILE A 510 1.99 -15.63 -3.20
CA ILE A 510 3.26 -15.36 -3.89
C ILE A 510 2.96 -14.29 -4.94
N LEU A 511 3.77 -13.23 -4.91
CA LEU A 511 3.69 -12.14 -5.86
C LEU A 511 4.33 -12.56 -7.17
N LEU A 512 3.47 -12.94 -8.11
CA LEU A 512 3.85 -13.41 -9.43
C LEU A 512 3.43 -12.40 -10.48
N TRP A 513 4.42 -11.98 -11.25
CA TRP A 513 4.24 -11.10 -12.39
C TRP A 513 4.08 -11.96 -13.65
N VAL A 514 3.03 -11.70 -14.42
CA VAL A 514 2.74 -12.35 -15.70
C VAL A 514 2.29 -11.27 -16.67
N SER A 515 3.11 -10.98 -17.68
CA SER A 515 2.68 -10.16 -18.83
C SER A 515 1.72 -10.95 -19.71
N SER A 516 0.56 -10.38 -20.00
CA SER A 516 -0.13 -10.72 -21.24
C SER A 516 0.61 -10.05 -22.40
N PRO A 517 0.81 -10.73 -23.55
CA PRO A 517 1.25 -10.03 -24.77
C PRO A 517 0.20 -8.97 -25.17
N PRO A 518 0.58 -7.94 -25.94
CA PRO A 518 -0.39 -6.97 -26.44
C PRO A 518 -1.44 -7.69 -27.27
N VAL A 519 -2.72 -7.52 -26.89
CA VAL A 519 -3.84 -8.04 -27.68
C VAL A 519 -3.82 -7.33 -29.02
N LEU A 520 -3.49 -8.07 -30.08
CA LEU A 520 -3.75 -7.66 -31.46
C LEU A 520 -5.24 -7.30 -31.55
N GLN A 521 -5.53 -6.01 -31.75
CA GLN A 521 -6.88 -5.59 -32.10
C GLN A 521 -7.21 -6.17 -33.47
N LEU A 522 -7.90 -7.31 -33.47
CA LEU A 522 -8.61 -7.80 -34.64
C LEU A 522 -9.70 -6.77 -34.96
N THR A 523 -9.37 -5.86 -35.86
CA THR A 523 -10.34 -4.93 -36.46
C THR A 523 -11.50 -5.75 -37.03
N PRO A 524 -12.75 -5.51 -36.61
CA PRO A 524 -13.88 -6.29 -37.11
C PRO A 524 -14.02 -6.03 -38.61
N CYS A 525 -13.99 -7.11 -39.41
CA CYS A 525 -14.25 -7.03 -40.84
C CYS A 525 -15.70 -6.60 -41.07
N SER A 526 -15.92 -5.31 -41.31
CA SER A 526 -17.21 -4.78 -41.73
C SER A 526 -17.55 -5.32 -43.12
N HIS A 527 -18.53 -6.21 -43.21
CA HIS A 527 -19.09 -6.65 -44.50
C HIS A 527 -19.71 -5.45 -45.23
N SER A 528 -18.97 -4.88 -46.18
CA SER A 528 -19.51 -3.89 -47.11
C SER A 528 -20.44 -4.60 -48.11
N LEU A 529 -21.75 -4.39 -47.96
CA LEU A 529 -22.70 -4.70 -49.03
C LEU A 529 -22.39 -3.77 -50.22
N GLY A 530 -21.90 -4.35 -51.31
CA GLY A 530 -21.61 -3.61 -52.53
C GLY A 530 -22.89 -3.17 -53.23
N THR A 531 -23.06 -1.86 -53.40
CA THR A 531 -24.01 -1.27 -54.34
C THR A 531 -23.26 -0.33 -55.27
N HIS A 532 -23.55 -0.39 -56.57
CA HIS A 532 -23.14 0.64 -57.53
C HIS A 532 -23.77 1.99 -57.11
N SER A 533 -23.27 3.17 -57.45
CA SER A 533 -22.61 3.59 -58.70
C SER A 533 -21.85 4.90 -58.51
N ASP A 534 -21.06 5.30 -59.50
CA ASP A 534 -20.32 6.57 -59.57
C ASP A 534 -21.25 7.80 -59.60
N CYS A 535 -20.81 8.92 -58.98
CA CYS A 535 -20.79 10.23 -59.65
C CYS A 535 -20.03 11.32 -58.86
N THR A 536 -19.22 12.06 -59.62
CA THR A 536 -18.46 13.28 -59.34
C THR A 536 -19.19 14.42 -58.62
N GLY A 537 -18.48 15.27 -57.86
CA GLY A 537 -18.96 16.63 -57.55
C GLY A 537 -18.17 17.46 -56.52
N MET A 538 -17.72 18.65 -56.96
CA MET A 538 -17.34 19.90 -56.26
C MET A 538 -18.11 20.26 -54.95
N GLU A 539 -17.75 21.24 -54.10
CA GLU A 539 -16.51 21.98 -53.71
C GLU A 539 -16.94 23.01 -52.60
N HIS A 540 -16.00 23.69 -51.91
CA HIS A 540 -16.19 24.89 -51.06
C HIS A 540 -17.18 24.95 -49.84
N THR A 541 -16.57 24.86 -48.65
CA THR A 541 -16.64 25.76 -47.45
C THR A 541 -17.43 27.10 -47.49
N PRO A 542 -17.70 27.78 -46.34
CA PRO A 542 -18.26 27.35 -45.02
C PRO A 542 -19.33 28.35 -44.48
N LEU A 543 -19.88 28.20 -43.24
CA LEU A 543 -20.20 29.29 -42.25
C LEU A 543 -21.06 28.83 -41.02
N LEU A 544 -21.10 29.70 -39.99
CA LEU A 544 -21.93 29.70 -38.76
C LEU A 544 -22.78 31.02 -38.75
N PRO A 545 -23.59 31.39 -37.73
CA PRO A 545 -24.15 30.67 -36.55
C PRO A 545 -25.70 30.80 -36.42
N GLY A 546 -26.32 30.28 -35.33
CA GLY A 546 -27.59 30.84 -34.83
C GLY A 546 -28.55 29.88 -34.08
N PRO A 547 -29.36 30.33 -33.09
CA PRO A 547 -29.98 29.44 -32.10
C PRO A 547 -31.52 29.37 -32.11
N LYS A 548 -32.08 28.40 -31.36
CA LYS A 548 -33.44 28.44 -30.78
C LYS A 548 -33.62 27.41 -29.64
N HIS A 549 -34.40 27.77 -28.61
CA HIS A 549 -34.88 26.85 -27.57
C HIS A 549 -36.18 26.14 -28.02
N CYS A 550 -36.49 24.96 -27.47
CA CYS A 550 -37.56 24.79 -26.46
C CYS A 550 -37.95 23.32 -26.13
N HIS A 551 -38.46 23.16 -24.90
CA HIS A 551 -39.30 22.09 -24.34
C HIS A 551 -38.86 20.61 -24.27
N SER A 552 -39.13 20.05 -23.09
CA SER A 552 -39.19 18.61 -22.74
C SER A 552 -40.64 18.11 -22.88
N PRO A 553 -40.84 16.78 -23.02
CA PRO A 553 -41.83 16.14 -22.14
C PRO A 553 -41.34 14.83 -21.48
N HIS A 554 -42.01 14.46 -20.38
CA HIS A 554 -41.93 13.12 -19.77
C HIS A 554 -42.59 12.05 -20.67
N TYR A 555 -42.17 10.77 -20.60
CA TYR A 555 -42.88 9.75 -19.79
C TYR A 555 -42.37 8.28 -19.94
N GLN A 556 -42.55 7.54 -18.84
CA GLN A 556 -42.86 6.10 -18.72
C GLN A 556 -41.86 4.96 -19.06
N VAL A 557 -42.10 3.88 -18.32
CA VAL A 557 -41.52 2.52 -18.41
C VAL A 557 -42.58 1.60 -18.99
N CYS A 558 -42.19 0.62 -19.83
CA CYS A 558 -43.04 -0.52 -20.18
C CYS A 558 -42.29 -1.85 -20.04
N TYR A 559 -42.99 -2.85 -19.48
CA TYR A 559 -42.59 -4.26 -19.54
C TYR A 559 -42.96 -4.87 -20.90
N ILE A 560 -42.33 -6.00 -21.23
CA ILE A 560 -42.77 -6.90 -22.31
C ILE A 560 -43.18 -8.25 -21.71
N SER A 561 -44.33 -8.77 -22.10
CA SER A 561 -44.76 -10.15 -21.83
C SER A 561 -45.57 -10.69 -23.02
N THR A 562 -45.44 -11.99 -23.32
CA THR A 562 -46.18 -12.66 -24.42
C THR A 562 -46.34 -14.16 -24.14
N THR A 563 -47.52 -14.70 -24.47
CA THR A 563 -47.91 -16.13 -24.50
C THR A 563 -48.98 -16.32 -25.61
N THR A 564 -49.45 -17.49 -26.07
CA THR A 564 -49.41 -18.92 -25.66
C THR A 564 -49.12 -19.78 -26.93
N HIS A 565 -49.39 -21.09 -27.13
CA HIS A 565 -49.89 -22.25 -26.35
C HIS A 565 -49.52 -23.56 -27.11
N SER A 566 -48.99 -24.61 -26.44
CA SER A 566 -49.30 -26.04 -26.75
C SER A 566 -48.51 -27.06 -25.90
N THR A 567 -49.20 -28.05 -25.37
CA THR A 567 -48.73 -29.28 -24.67
C THR A 567 -49.16 -30.53 -25.50
N PRO A 568 -48.85 -31.82 -25.18
CA PRO A 568 -48.41 -32.46 -23.91
C PRO A 568 -47.15 -33.38 -24.08
N THR A 569 -46.69 -34.28 -23.19
CA THR A 569 -47.36 -35.12 -22.14
C THR A 569 -46.37 -35.68 -21.09
N THR A 570 -46.83 -35.85 -19.83
CA THR A 570 -46.37 -36.82 -18.78
C THR A 570 -44.88 -36.83 -18.28
N THR A 571 -44.52 -37.02 -16.99
CA THR A 571 -45.30 -37.36 -15.76
C THR A 571 -44.59 -36.98 -14.43
N ARG A 572 -45.40 -36.67 -13.39
CA ARG A 572 -45.18 -36.86 -11.92
C ARG A 572 -44.16 -36.01 -11.11
N SER A 573 -44.70 -34.93 -10.55
CA SER A 573 -44.53 -34.37 -9.17
C SER A 573 -44.81 -35.40 -8.04
N PRO A 574 -44.65 -35.14 -6.71
CA PRO A 574 -44.62 -33.85 -5.96
C PRO A 574 -43.35 -33.63 -5.07
N ILE A 575 -42.98 -32.43 -4.59
CA ILE A 575 -43.69 -31.26 -3.99
C ILE A 575 -44.19 -31.50 -2.54
N CYS A 576 -43.61 -30.77 -1.59
CA CYS A 576 -44.36 -30.20 -0.47
C CYS A 576 -43.62 -28.98 0.09
N CYS A 577 -44.32 -27.87 0.32
CA CYS A 577 -43.78 -26.64 0.91
C CYS A 577 -44.37 -26.45 2.31
N LEU A 578 -43.67 -25.75 3.22
CA LEU A 578 -44.34 -25.02 4.31
C LEU A 578 -43.45 -23.91 4.90
N LEU A 579 -43.99 -22.69 4.94
CA LEU A 579 -43.52 -21.58 5.78
C LEU A 579 -44.18 -21.68 7.16
N ARG A 580 -43.47 -21.28 8.23
CA ARG A 580 -44.06 -20.42 9.27
C ARG A 580 -43.03 -19.78 10.19
N THR A 581 -43.34 -18.54 10.57
CA THR A 581 -42.66 -17.71 11.57
C THR A 581 -43.36 -17.87 12.93
N ALA A 582 -42.62 -17.84 14.03
CA ALA A 582 -43.11 -17.40 15.35
C ALA A 582 -41.96 -17.07 16.30
N TYR A 583 -42.16 -16.05 17.15
CA TYR A 583 -41.31 -15.74 18.31
C TYR A 583 -41.68 -16.65 19.50
N LEU A 584 -40.73 -16.83 20.44
CA LEU A 584 -41.01 -16.57 21.85
C LEU A 584 -39.71 -16.31 22.62
N ILE A 585 -39.84 -15.59 23.74
CA ILE A 585 -38.78 -15.14 24.65
C ILE A 585 -39.07 -15.78 26.00
N ASP A 586 -38.07 -16.33 26.70
CA ASP A 586 -37.83 -15.93 28.09
C ASP A 586 -36.39 -16.21 28.57
N ASN A 587 -36.10 -15.65 29.74
CA ASN A 587 -34.83 -15.59 30.45
C ASN A 587 -34.64 -16.82 31.35
N LEU A 588 -33.39 -17.05 31.78
CA LEU A 588 -33.08 -17.14 33.22
C LEU A 588 -31.58 -16.98 33.48
N GLN A 589 -31.24 -16.43 34.65
CA GLN A 589 -29.87 -16.21 35.11
C GLN A 589 -29.48 -17.30 36.13
N HIS A 590 -28.21 -17.75 36.17
CA HIS A 590 -27.28 -17.49 37.31
C HIS A 590 -25.96 -18.29 37.31
N ARG A 591 -24.85 -17.54 37.40
CA ARG A 591 -23.60 -17.76 38.19
C ARG A 591 -22.95 -19.16 38.38
N GLY A 592 -21.73 -19.27 37.83
CA GLY A 592 -20.53 -19.75 38.54
C GLY A 592 -20.13 -21.24 38.41
N LEU A 593 -18.93 -21.68 38.83
CA LEU A 593 -17.60 -21.05 39.01
C LEU A 593 -16.57 -22.15 39.42
N TRP A 594 -15.32 -22.11 38.91
CA TRP A 594 -14.23 -23.09 39.18
C TRP A 594 -14.45 -24.53 38.62
N HIS A 595 -13.46 -25.42 38.42
CA HIS A 595 -12.00 -25.39 38.75
C HIS A 595 -11.14 -26.06 37.64
N PHE A 596 -9.81 -25.90 37.71
CA PHE A 596 -8.77 -26.45 36.82
C PHE A 596 -8.64 -27.99 36.79
N TRP A 597 -8.08 -28.52 35.68
CA TRP A 597 -7.03 -29.57 35.69
C TRP A 597 -5.95 -29.24 34.63
N ASP A 598 -4.71 -29.67 34.88
CA ASP A 598 -3.52 -29.41 34.04
C ASP A 598 -3.00 -30.70 33.39
N GLN A 599 -2.41 -30.57 32.19
CA GLN A 599 -1.25 -31.38 31.79
C GLN A 599 -0.52 -30.75 30.60
N SER A 600 0.77 -30.47 30.76
CA SER A 600 1.60 -29.84 29.72
C SER A 600 2.84 -30.69 29.35
N LEU A 601 2.96 -31.02 28.06
CA LEU A 601 4.07 -31.83 27.52
C LEU A 601 5.03 -30.97 26.68
N LYS A 602 6.24 -30.76 27.20
CA LYS A 602 7.33 -30.07 26.48
C LYS A 602 8.26 -31.08 25.81
N CYS A 603 8.57 -30.85 24.53
CA CYS A 603 9.72 -31.49 23.87
C CYS A 603 10.86 -30.48 23.79
N VAL A 604 12.09 -30.93 24.06
CA VAL A 604 13.33 -30.17 23.80
C VAL A 604 13.99 -30.72 22.54
N CYS A 605 14.45 -29.85 21.64
CA CYS A 605 15.35 -30.18 20.54
C CYS A 605 16.42 -29.09 20.44
N GLY A 606 17.64 -29.48 20.08
CA GLY A 606 18.83 -28.61 20.12
C GLY A 606 18.86 -27.54 19.03
N LEU A 607 19.64 -26.49 19.28
CA LEU A 607 19.92 -25.43 18.32
C LEU A 607 20.89 -25.91 17.23
N ALA A 608 20.48 -25.74 15.97
CA ALA A 608 21.36 -25.67 14.81
C ALA A 608 21.11 -24.33 14.10
N ASN A 609 22.16 -23.68 13.61
CA ASN A 609 22.07 -22.33 13.04
C ASN A 609 21.21 -22.29 11.77
N THR A 610 19.99 -21.77 11.87
CA THR A 610 19.14 -21.45 10.72
C THR A 610 19.32 -20.00 10.31
N ALA A 611 19.95 -19.78 9.14
CA ALA A 611 19.96 -18.47 8.51
C ALA A 611 18.54 -18.10 8.07
N LYS A 612 17.98 -17.01 8.62
CA LYS A 612 16.73 -16.42 8.12
C LYS A 612 17.01 -15.73 6.79
N TYR A 613 16.33 -16.17 5.73
CA TYR A 613 16.31 -15.52 4.43
C TYR A 613 14.95 -14.88 4.19
N VAL A 614 14.93 -13.66 3.63
CA VAL A 614 13.73 -13.10 2.99
C VAL A 614 13.92 -13.32 1.49
N ALA A 615 13.18 -14.29 0.95
CA ALA A 615 13.31 -14.76 -0.43
C ALA A 615 11.96 -14.70 -1.15
N CYS A 616 11.76 -13.66 -1.95
CA CYS A 616 10.67 -13.58 -2.91
C CYS A 616 11.13 -14.28 -4.21
N SER A 617 10.53 -15.43 -4.50
CA SER A 617 10.78 -16.19 -5.74
C SER A 617 9.69 -15.87 -6.76
N TYR A 618 10.07 -15.20 -7.84
CA TYR A 618 9.17 -14.84 -8.94
C TYR A 618 9.19 -15.94 -10.01
N VAL A 619 8.04 -16.30 -10.55
CA VAL A 619 7.91 -17.29 -11.64
C VAL A 619 6.97 -16.72 -12.69
N CYS A 620 7.49 -16.48 -13.89
CA CYS A 620 6.70 -16.08 -15.05
C CYS A 620 6.24 -17.35 -15.79
N CYS A 621 4.94 -17.47 -16.04
CA CYS A 621 4.38 -18.53 -16.86
C CYS A 621 3.49 -17.91 -17.94
N ASP A 622 4.01 -17.79 -19.16
CA ASP A 622 3.18 -17.52 -20.33
C ASP A 622 2.30 -18.74 -20.61
N TYR A 623 0.98 -18.53 -20.66
CA TYR A 623 0.02 -19.48 -21.22
C TYR A 623 -0.63 -18.82 -22.43
N LEU A 624 -0.31 -19.34 -23.62
CA LEU A 624 -1.13 -19.17 -24.81
C LEU A 624 -2.39 -20.04 -24.69
N HIS A 625 -3.43 -19.65 -25.42
CA HIS A 625 -4.74 -20.30 -25.45
C HIS A 625 -4.72 -21.71 -26.04
#